data_AF-A0A971J2U0-F1
#
_entry.id   AF-A0A971J2U0-F1
#
_cell.length_a   1.000
_cell.length_b   1.000
_cell.length_c   1.000
_cell.angle_alpha   90.00
_cell.angle_beta   90.00
_cell.angle_gamma   90.00
#
_symmetry.space_group_name_H-M   'P 1'
#
loop_
_entity.id
_entity.type
_entity.pdbx_description
1 polymer ?
#
loop_
_entity_poly.entity_id
_entity_poly.type
_entity_poly.pdbx_seq_one_letter_code
_entity_poly.pdbx_strand_id
1 'polypeptide(L)' 'MNFRCLEVSSNPHPFGAERCTAGSNLNARTGAPEEIAAAALFLSSDDASFINGTLLVADGGWTAY' A
#
# COMPACT_ATOMS: atom_id res chain seq x y z
N MET A 1 8.88 38.79 -2.47
CA MET A 1 7.78 37.92 -2.00
C MET A 1 8.40 36.60 -1.60
N ASN A 2 8.46 36.30 -0.29
CA ASN A 2 9.04 35.05 0.22
C ASN A 2 7.94 34.00 0.34
N PHE A 3 7.97 32.98 -0.51
CA PHE A 3 7.17 31.77 -0.33
C PHE A 3 7.90 30.87 0.67
N ARG A 4 7.42 30.85 1.92
CA ARG A 4 7.84 29.87 2.91
C ARG A 4 7.12 28.57 2.58
N CYS A 5 7.86 27.54 2.16
CA CYS A 5 7.33 26.19 2.07
C CYS A 5 6.75 25.84 3.45
N LEU A 6 5.43 25.59 3.52
CA LEU A 6 4.77 25.26 4.78
C LEU A 6 5.35 23.93 5.28
N GLU A 7 5.85 23.91 6.51
CA GLU A 7 6.22 22.66 7.19
C GLU A 7 4.93 21.86 7.43
N VAL A 8 4.69 20.85 6.59
CA VAL A 8 3.65 19.85 6.85
C VAL A 8 4.11 19.03 8.06
N SER A 9 3.30 19.01 9.12
CA SER A 9 3.58 18.20 10.30
C SER A 9 3.66 16.72 9.92
N SER A 10 4.67 16.01 10.41
CA SER A 10 4.86 14.57 10.16
C SER A 10 3.76 13.68 10.76
N ASN A 11 2.93 14.22 11.65
CA ASN A 11 1.83 13.48 12.24
C ASN A 11 0.59 13.52 11.34
N PRO A 12 -0.01 12.35 11.04
CA PRO A 12 -1.27 12.32 10.31
C PRO A 12 -2.37 12.99 11.14
N HIS A 13 -3.23 13.76 10.47
CA HIS A 13 -4.40 14.35 11.09
C HIS A 13 -5.34 13.25 11.62
N PRO A 14 -5.96 13.39 12.82
CA PRO A 14 -6.78 12.34 13.43
C PRO A 14 -7.88 11.79 12.52
N PHE A 15 -8.58 12.68 11.79
CA PHE A 15 -9.59 12.28 10.80
C PHE A 15 -9.04 11.34 9.72
N GLY A 16 -7.84 11.59 9.20
CA GLY A 16 -7.22 10.74 8.18
C GLY A 16 -6.78 9.40 8.76
N ALA A 17 -6.20 9.42 9.96
CA ALA A 17 -5.77 8.20 10.66
C ALA A 17 -6.96 7.26 10.92
N GLU A 18 -8.09 7.77 11.42
CA GLU A 18 -9.31 6.99 11.66
C GLU A 18 -9.80 6.31 10.37
N ARG A 19 -9.84 7.06 9.25
CA ARG A 19 -10.32 6.55 7.96
C ARG A 19 -9.41 5.45 7.40
N CYS A 20 -8.10 5.64 7.46
CA CYS A 20 -7.14 4.68 6.92
C CYS A 20 -7.10 3.36 7.70
N THR A 21 -7.53 3.33 8.96
CA THR A 21 -7.46 2.12 9.80
C THR A 21 -8.81 1.50 10.13
N ALA A 22 -9.92 2.01 9.58
CA ALA A 22 -11.28 1.64 9.99
C ALA A 22 -11.60 0.13 9.88
N GLY A 23 -10.98 -0.58 8.92
CA GLY A 23 -11.12 -2.02 8.74
C GLY A 23 -9.83 -2.81 8.98
N SER A 24 -8.82 -2.23 9.64
CA SER A 24 -7.53 -2.90 9.86
C SER A 24 -7.65 -4.18 10.68
N ASN A 25 -8.74 -4.34 11.43
CA ASN A 25 -9.08 -5.55 12.18
C ASN A 25 -9.51 -6.73 11.27
N LEU A 26 -9.84 -6.47 10.01
CA LEU A 26 -10.15 -7.50 9.01
C LEU A 26 -8.88 -8.11 8.39
N ASN A 27 -7.75 -7.42 8.49
CA ASN A 27 -6.46 -7.95 8.08
C ASN A 27 -5.96 -8.94 9.12
N ALA A 28 -5.89 -10.22 8.76
CA ALA A 28 -5.55 -11.29 9.70
C ALA A 28 -4.12 -11.18 10.28
N ARG A 29 -3.18 -10.58 9.53
CA ARG A 29 -1.78 -10.43 9.94
C ARG A 29 -1.02 -9.43 9.06
N THR A 30 0.15 -9.01 9.54
CA THR A 30 1.16 -8.34 8.71
C THR A 30 1.78 -9.33 7.73
N GLY A 31 2.01 -8.89 6.49
CA GLY A 31 2.73 -9.65 5.48
C GLY A 31 4.22 -9.77 5.80
N ALA A 32 4.83 -10.89 5.43
CA ALA A 32 6.27 -11.07 5.46
C ALA A 32 6.90 -10.50 4.17
N PRO A 33 8.15 -9.99 4.20
CA PRO A 33 8.83 -9.47 3.01
C PRO A 33 8.87 -10.47 1.84
N GLU A 34 8.98 -11.76 2.14
CA GLU A 34 9.05 -12.84 1.16
C GLU A 34 7.76 -12.96 0.32
N GLU A 35 6.62 -12.57 0.88
CA GLU A 35 5.33 -12.59 0.16
C GLU A 35 5.29 -11.50 -0.93
N ILE A 36 5.87 -10.34 -0.64
CA ILE A 36 6.02 -9.25 -1.63
C ILE A 36 7.06 -9.64 -2.69
N ALA A 37 8.17 -10.25 -2.27
CA ALA A 37 9.18 -10.76 -3.19
C ALA A 37 8.59 -11.81 -4.15
N ALA A 38 7.74 -12.71 -3.67
CA ALA A 38 7.07 -13.70 -4.50
C ALA A 38 6.13 -13.04 -5.53
N ALA A 39 5.36 -12.02 -5.14
CA ALA A 39 4.51 -11.26 -6.07
C ALA A 39 5.35 -10.55 -7.15
N ALA A 40 6.48 -9.96 -6.77
CA ALA A 40 7.40 -9.33 -7.71
C ALA A 40 8.05 -10.36 -8.67
N LEU A 41 8.45 -11.52 -8.15
CA LEU A 41 9.01 -12.61 -8.96
C LEU A 41 7.99 -13.13 -9.97
N PHE A 42 6.72 -13.29 -9.59
CA PHE A 42 5.64 -13.64 -10.51
C PHE A 42 5.52 -12.63 -11.65
N LEU A 43 5.49 -11.32 -11.35
CA LEU A 43 5.40 -10.28 -12.38
C LEU A 43 6.63 -10.26 -13.32
N SER A 44 7.77 -10.78 -12.87
CA SER A 44 8.98 -10.89 -13.67
C SER A 44 9.10 -12.19 -14.48
N SER A 45 8.19 -13.15 -14.26
CA SER A 45 8.24 -14.46 -14.92
C SER A 45 7.46 -14.49 -16.24
N ASP A 46 7.69 -15.53 -17.04
CA ASP A 46 6.96 -15.77 -18.29
C ASP A 46 5.46 -16.00 -18.07
N ASP A 47 5.05 -16.43 -16.87
CA ASP A 47 3.65 -16.65 -16.51
C ASP A 47 2.85 -15.34 -16.49
N ALA A 48 3.52 -14.19 -16.30
CA ALA A 48 2.91 -12.87 -16.35
C ALA A 48 2.99 -12.21 -17.75
N SER A 49 3.35 -12.95 -18.81
CA SER A 49 3.60 -12.41 -20.16
C SER A 49 2.46 -11.58 -20.78
N PHE A 50 1.22 -11.75 -20.31
CA PHE A 50 0.07 -10.96 -20.79
C PHE A 50 -0.45 -9.93 -19.78
N ILE A 51 0.22 -9.77 -18.65
CA ILE A 51 -0.14 -8.81 -17.59
C ILE A 51 0.70 -7.54 -17.77
N ASN A 52 0.06 -6.45 -18.18
CA ASN A 52 0.69 -5.12 -18.25
C ASN A 52 -0.32 -4.02 -17.93
N GLY A 53 0.17 -2.83 -17.59
CA GLY A 53 -0.65 -1.64 -17.37
C GLY A 53 -1.61 -1.73 -16.16
N THR A 54 -1.36 -2.65 -15.23
CA THR A 54 -2.21 -2.90 -14.06
C THR A 54 -1.41 -2.88 -12.76
N LEU A 55 -2.11 -2.67 -11.65
CA LEU A 55 -1.56 -2.71 -10.30
C LEU A 55 -1.84 -4.06 -9.65
N LEU A 56 -0.81 -4.81 -9.29
CA LEU A 56 -0.93 -5.98 -8.43
C LEU A 56 -0.83 -5.54 -6.97
N VAL A 57 -1.97 -5.47 -6.28
CA VAL A 57 -2.03 -5.05 -4.87
C VAL A 57 -1.78 -6.24 -3.96
N ALA A 58 -0.67 -6.22 -3.22
CA ALA A 58 -0.27 -7.24 -2.25
C ALA A 58 -0.14 -6.62 -0.85
N ASP A 59 -1.27 -6.31 -0.20
CA ASP A 59 -1.33 -5.53 1.04
C ASP A 59 -2.15 -6.20 2.17
N GLY A 60 -2.47 -7.48 2.01
CA GLY A 60 -3.27 -8.24 2.98
C GLY A 60 -4.74 -7.82 3.04
N GLY A 61 -5.24 -7.07 2.05
CA GLY A 61 -6.63 -6.61 1.97
C GLY A 61 -6.84 -5.17 2.43
N TRP A 62 -5.76 -4.42 2.70
CA TRP A 62 -5.87 -3.03 3.18
C TRP A 62 -6.66 -2.12 2.24
N THR A 63 -6.48 -2.27 0.94
CA THR A 63 -7.17 -1.45 -0.08
C THR A 63 -8.62 -1.89 -0.32
N ALA A 64 -9.06 -3.03 0.26
CA ALA A 64 -10.32 -3.68 -0.10
C ALA A 64 -11.45 -3.50 0.92
N TYR A 65 -11.20 -2.87 2.07
CA TYR A 65 -12.21 -2.61 3.11
C TYR A 65 -12.57 -1.12 3.26
#